data_AF-A0A6L7LMC6-F1
#
_entry.id   AF-A0A6L7LMC6-F1
#
_cell.length_a   1.000
_cell.length_b   1.000
_cell.length_c   1.000
_cell.angle_alpha   90.00
_cell.angle_beta   90.00
_cell.angle_gamma   90.00
#
_symmetry.space_group_name_H-M   'P 1'
#
loop_
_entity.id
_entity.type
_entity.pdbx_description
1 polymer ?
#
loop_
_entity_poly.entity_id
_entity_poly.type
_entity_poly.pdbx_seq_one_letter_code
_entity_poly.pdbx_strand_id
1 'polypeptide(L)'
;MSRSKRTLRVMAEDALVKKKVFFVMARRDWELLHEIACYIRDDVDPALALTDPSRYRLLREAVTHCHVQGLTHMTPERIRAVTGWTPEDVRRPASSAGRKSKSSEEPAGLSVPSATPP
;
A
#
# COMPACT_ATOMS: atom_id res chain seq x y z
N MET A 1 -13.92 0.94 0.45
CA MET A 1 -14.39 -0.18 1.30
C MET A 1 -13.18 -1.01 1.68
N SER A 2 -13.04 -1.32 2.96
CA SER A 2 -12.02 -2.20 3.50
C SER A 2 -12.24 -3.64 3.01
N ARG A 3 -11.19 -4.37 2.63
CA ARG A 3 -11.32 -5.82 2.41
C ARG A 3 -11.29 -6.55 3.74
N SER A 4 -12.00 -7.68 3.85
CA SER A 4 -11.86 -8.52 5.04
C SER A 4 -10.46 -9.14 5.08
N LYS A 5 -9.93 -9.40 6.29
CA LYS A 5 -8.62 -10.06 6.45
C LYS A 5 -8.54 -11.40 5.71
N ARG A 6 -9.64 -12.17 5.68
CA ARG A 6 -9.73 -13.42 4.90
C ARG A 6 -9.64 -13.17 3.39
N THR A 7 -10.31 -12.13 2.90
CA THR A 7 -10.26 -11.72 1.49
C THR A 7 -8.84 -11.29 1.10
N LEU A 8 -8.19 -10.45 1.90
CA LEU A 8 -6.81 -10.01 1.66
C LEU A 8 -5.84 -11.19 1.62
N ARG A 9 -5.92 -12.11 2.58
CA ARG A 9 -5.10 -13.32 2.60
C ARG A 9 -5.24 -14.14 1.33
N VAL A 10 -6.48 -14.46 0.91
CA VAL A 10 -6.74 -15.22 -0.32
C VAL A 10 -6.26 -14.46 -1.56
N MET A 11 -6.43 -13.14 -1.62
CA MET A 11 -5.92 -12.33 -2.72
C MET A 11 -4.38 -12.26 -2.76
N ALA A 12 -3.72 -12.25 -1.61
CA ALA A 12 -2.26 -12.23 -1.50
C ALA A 12 -1.67 -13.57 -1.95
N GLU A 13 -2.25 -14.68 -1.52
CA GLU A 13 -1.94 -16.03 -2.00
C GLU A 13 -2.11 -16.14 -3.53
N ASP A 14 -3.25 -15.67 -4.06
CA ASP A 14 -3.53 -15.68 -5.51
C ASP A 14 -2.53 -14.82 -6.30
N ALA A 15 -2.17 -13.65 -5.77
CA ALA A 15 -1.21 -12.74 -6.38
C ALA A 15 0.22 -13.30 -6.36
N LEU A 16 0.61 -13.98 -5.29
CA LEU A 16 1.90 -14.69 -5.19
C LEU A 16 1.96 -15.83 -6.21
N VAL A 17 1.03 -16.79 -6.14
CA VAL A 17 1.02 -17.99 -7.00
C VAL A 17 0.93 -17.62 -8.49
N LYS A 18 0.14 -16.60 -8.85
CA LYS A 18 0.03 -16.13 -10.25
C LYS A 18 1.13 -15.13 -10.65
N LYS A 19 2.15 -14.90 -9.82
CA LYS A 19 3.28 -13.99 -10.07
C LYS A 19 2.86 -12.55 -10.39
N LYS A 20 1.76 -12.07 -9.79
CA LYS A 20 1.14 -10.75 -10.04
C LYS A 20 1.62 -9.65 -9.08
N VAL A 21 2.64 -9.88 -8.26
CA VAL A 21 3.14 -8.91 -7.27
C VAL A 21 3.46 -7.54 -7.89
N PHE A 22 4.17 -7.51 -9.03
CA PHE A 22 4.45 -6.26 -9.76
C PHE A 22 3.20 -5.55 -10.30
N PHE A 23 2.14 -6.29 -10.65
CA PHE A 23 0.87 -5.70 -11.07
C PHE A 23 0.13 -5.06 -9.88
N VAL A 24 0.20 -5.67 -8.68
CA VAL A 24 -0.32 -5.07 -7.44
C VAL A 24 0.43 -3.78 -7.09
N MET A 25 1.77 -3.79 -7.18
CA MET A 25 2.61 -2.60 -7.02
C MET A 25 2.24 -1.48 -8.00
N ALA A 26 2.15 -1.80 -9.30
CA ALA A 26 1.83 -0.84 -10.35
C ALA A 26 0.43 -0.20 -10.17
N ARG A 27 -0.53 -0.98 -9.65
CA ARG A 27 -1.87 -0.50 -9.30
C ARG A 27 -1.95 0.27 -7.98
N ARG A 28 -0.85 0.39 -7.23
CA ARG A 28 -0.79 1.07 -5.93
C ARG A 28 -1.79 0.52 -4.91
N ASP A 29 -2.07 -0.78 -4.98
CA ASP A 29 -2.95 -1.47 -4.04
C ASP A 29 -2.17 -1.79 -2.76
N TRP A 30 -1.98 -0.77 -1.91
CA TRP A 30 -1.14 -0.84 -0.71
C TRP A 30 -1.68 -1.81 0.35
N GLU A 31 -3.01 -1.96 0.45
CA GLU A 31 -3.67 -2.89 1.37
C GLU A 31 -3.35 -4.35 0.99
N LEU A 32 -3.36 -4.69 -0.30
CA LEU A 32 -2.96 -6.02 -0.78
C LEU A 32 -1.44 -6.22 -0.76
N LEU A 33 -0.68 -5.19 -1.13
CA LEU A 33 0.79 -5.27 -1.15
C LEU A 33 1.36 -5.48 0.26
N HIS A 34 0.69 -4.93 1.29
CA HIS A 34 1.03 -5.13 2.70
C HIS A 34 0.86 -6.60 3.14
N GLU A 35 -0.26 -7.25 2.83
CA GLU A 35 -0.47 -8.67 3.15
C GLU A 35 0.50 -9.59 2.35
N ILE A 36 0.81 -9.24 1.09
CA ILE A 36 1.86 -9.94 0.30
C ILE A 36 3.24 -9.81 0.97
N ALA A 37 3.57 -8.63 1.48
CA ALA A 37 4.82 -8.39 2.19
C ALA A 37 4.93 -9.16 3.51
N CYS A 38 3.81 -9.44 4.19
CA CYS A 38 3.80 -10.35 5.34
C CYS A 38 4.25 -11.76 4.93
N TYR A 39 3.69 -12.32 3.85
CA TYR A 39 4.12 -13.63 3.32
C TYR A 39 5.59 -13.68 2.91
N ILE A 40 6.12 -12.60 2.30
CA ILE A 40 7.53 -12.56 1.86
C ILE A 40 8.49 -12.44 3.05
N ARG A 41 8.09 -11.78 4.14
CA ARG A 41 8.90 -11.62 5.35
C ARG A 41 8.82 -12.82 6.29
N ASP A 42 7.62 -13.35 6.51
CA ASP A 42 7.32 -14.34 7.54
C ASP A 42 7.37 -15.81 6.99
N ASP A 43 7.53 -15.97 5.67
CA ASP A 43 7.43 -17.23 4.90
C ASP A 43 6.05 -17.91 5.06
N VAL A 44 5.88 -19.10 4.45
CA VAL A 44 4.67 -19.90 4.52
C VAL A 44 4.66 -20.75 5.80
N ASP A 45 3.58 -20.64 6.57
CA ASP A 45 3.35 -21.43 7.79
C ASP A 45 3.58 -22.94 7.54
N PRO A 46 4.56 -23.58 8.22
CA PRO A 46 4.85 -25.00 8.04
C PRO A 46 3.70 -25.92 8.50
N ALA A 47 2.78 -25.46 9.36
CA ALA A 47 1.59 -26.24 9.71
C ALA A 47 0.65 -26.44 8.50
N LEU A 48 0.73 -25.58 7.49
CA LEU A 48 0.01 -25.77 6.23
C LEU A 48 0.52 -27.02 5.48
N ALA A 49 1.79 -27.40 5.63
CA ALA A 49 2.34 -28.61 5.01
C ALA A 49 1.69 -29.91 5.53
N LEU A 50 1.11 -29.88 6.73
CA LEU A 50 0.42 -31.03 7.34
C LEU A 50 -1.05 -31.14 6.90
N THR A 51 -1.67 -30.03 6.48
CA THR A 51 -3.11 -29.95 6.15
C THR A 51 -3.38 -29.83 4.65
N ASP A 52 -2.51 -29.13 3.91
CA ASP A 52 -2.52 -29.01 2.46
C ASP A 52 -1.07 -28.92 1.91
N PRO A 53 -0.40 -30.08 1.71
CA PRO A 53 0.97 -30.13 1.20
C PRO A 53 1.13 -29.54 -0.21
N SER A 54 0.04 -29.44 -0.99
CA SER A 54 0.09 -28.92 -2.36
C SER A 54 0.05 -27.40 -2.36
N ARG A 55 -0.84 -26.78 -1.60
CA ARG A 55 -0.88 -25.32 -1.40
C ARG A 55 0.37 -24.82 -0.68
N TYR A 56 0.89 -25.55 0.31
CA TYR A 56 2.16 -25.21 0.96
C TYR A 56 3.31 -25.11 -0.05
N ARG A 57 3.48 -26.12 -0.92
CA ARG A 57 4.52 -26.14 -1.96
C ARG A 57 4.37 -24.97 -2.94
N LEU A 58 3.17 -24.73 -3.45
CA LEU A 58 2.88 -23.63 -4.39
C LEU A 58 3.16 -22.25 -3.79
N LEU A 59 2.74 -22.02 -2.55
CA LEU A 59 3.00 -20.74 -1.86
C LEU A 59 4.50 -20.55 -1.59
N ARG A 60 5.19 -21.62 -1.16
CA ARG A 60 6.62 -21.53 -0.82
C ARG A 60 7.48 -21.32 -2.07
N GLU A 61 7.12 -21.94 -3.19
CA GLU A 61 7.74 -21.66 -4.49
C GLU A 61 7.53 -20.19 -4.89
N ALA A 62 6.31 -19.67 -4.74
CA ALA A 62 5.99 -18.28 -5.07
C ALA A 62 6.72 -17.26 -4.18
N VAL A 63 6.84 -17.52 -2.88
CA VAL A 63 7.63 -16.72 -1.94
C VAL A 63 9.13 -16.77 -2.29
N THR A 64 9.66 -17.97 -2.55
CA THR A 64 11.06 -18.16 -2.99
C THR A 64 11.34 -17.39 -4.29
N HIS A 65 10.41 -17.42 -5.24
CA HIS A 65 10.52 -16.64 -6.48
C HIS A 65 10.57 -15.13 -6.22
N CYS A 66 9.78 -14.62 -5.26
CA CYS A 66 9.86 -13.22 -4.84
C CYS A 66 11.22 -12.88 -4.21
N HIS A 67 11.79 -13.78 -3.40
CA HIS A 67 13.15 -13.60 -2.85
C HIS A 67 14.22 -13.56 -3.94
N VAL A 68 14.16 -14.48 -4.91
CA VAL A 68 15.07 -14.52 -6.08
C VAL A 68 14.94 -13.27 -6.94
N GLN A 69 13.75 -12.66 -7.02
CA GLN A 69 13.52 -11.37 -7.69
C GLN A 69 13.96 -10.14 -6.86
N GLY A 70 14.62 -10.33 -5.71
CA GLY A 70 15.10 -9.23 -4.86
C GLY A 70 14.02 -8.54 -4.02
N LEU A 71 12.82 -9.12 -3.92
CA LEU A 71 11.70 -8.56 -3.14
C LEU A 71 11.83 -8.83 -1.63
N THR A 72 12.93 -9.41 -1.16
CA THR A 72 13.26 -9.62 0.28
C THR A 72 13.13 -8.34 1.11
N HIS A 73 13.44 -7.18 0.53
CA HIS A 73 13.32 -5.88 1.19
C HIS A 73 11.92 -5.24 1.10
N MET A 74 10.93 -5.92 0.51
CA MET A 74 9.53 -5.50 0.56
C MET A 74 8.90 -6.00 1.85
N THR A 75 9.19 -5.31 2.96
CA THR A 75 8.55 -5.58 4.25
C THR A 75 7.28 -4.76 4.44
N PRO A 76 6.32 -5.23 5.27
CA PRO A 76 5.11 -4.48 5.61
C PRO A 76 5.43 -3.10 6.19
N GLU A 77 6.51 -2.99 6.97
CA GLU A 77 7.03 -1.76 7.57
C GLU A 77 7.49 -0.77 6.49
N ARG A 78 8.22 -1.24 5.48
CA ARG A 78 8.77 -0.39 4.42
C ARG A 78 7.69 0.11 3.47
N ILE A 79 6.64 -0.69 3.22
CA ILE A 79 5.46 -0.23 2.48
C ILE A 79 4.80 0.95 3.20
N ARG A 80 4.53 0.82 4.51
CA ARG A 80 3.95 1.93 5.31
C ARG A 80 4.84 3.17 5.27
N ALA A 81 6.15 3.02 5.44
CA ALA A 81 7.11 4.12 5.44
C ALA A 81 7.22 4.86 4.08
N VAL A 82 7.21 4.13 2.95
CA VAL A 82 7.35 4.72 1.61
C VAL A 82 6.04 5.31 1.09
N THR A 83 4.89 4.73 1.43
CA THR A 83 3.59 5.12 0.87
C THR A 83 2.77 6.04 1.78
N GLY A 84 3.14 6.12 3.07
CA GLY A 84 2.31 6.75 4.11
C GLY A 84 1.03 5.95 4.45
N TRP A 85 0.77 4.82 3.78
CA TRP A 85 -0.44 4.04 4.00
C TRP A 85 -0.44 3.38 5.37
N THR A 86 -1.58 3.46 6.06
CA THR A 86 -1.83 2.77 7.33
C THR A 86 -3.06 1.86 7.23
N PRO A 87 -3.14 0.79 8.05
CA PRO A 87 -4.38 0.02 8.23
C PRO A 87 -5.57 0.86 8.75
N GLU A 88 -5.33 2.09 9.22
CA GLU A 88 -6.36 3.00 9.74
C GLU A 88 -7.00 3.85 8.64
N ASP A 89 -6.26 4.15 7.56
CA ASP A 89 -6.81 4.79 6.35
C ASP A 89 -7.89 3.92 5.69
N VAL A 90 -7.79 2.61 5.88
CA VAL A 90 -8.80 1.63 5.48
C VAL A 90 -10.08 1.70 6.33
N ARG A 91 -9.98 2.14 7.59
CA ARG A 91 -11.11 2.24 8.54
C ARG A 91 -11.81 3.59 8.49
N ARG A 92 -11.14 4.66 8.03
CA ARG A 92 -11.74 6.01 7.95
C ARG A 92 -12.86 6.02 6.90
N PRO A 93 -14.17 6.11 7.27
CA PRO A 93 -15.18 6.43 6.29
C PRO A 93 -14.85 7.80 5.70
N ALA A 94 -15.26 8.06 4.46
CA ALA A 94 -15.11 9.38 3.86
C ALA A 94 -15.95 10.39 4.67
N SER A 95 -15.31 11.02 5.66
CA SER A 95 -15.93 12.07 6.44
C SER A 95 -16.26 13.21 5.48
N SER A 96 -17.54 13.51 5.37
CA SER A 96 -18.11 14.54 4.51
C SER A 96 -17.74 15.93 5.03
N ALA A 97 -16.45 16.26 4.94
CA ALA A 97 -15.91 17.59 5.15
C ALA A 97 -16.31 18.49 3.97
N GLY A 98 -17.60 18.80 3.87
CA GLY A 98 -18.08 19.90 3.06
C GLY A 98 -17.50 21.20 3.60
N ARG A 99 -16.54 21.77 2.89
CA ARG A 99 -16.20 23.19 3.02
C ARG A 99 -16.31 23.83 1.63
N LYS A 100 -17.18 24.84 1.57
CA LYS A 100 -17.76 25.39 0.33
C LYS A 100 -16.69 25.92 -0.63
N SER A 101 -16.95 25.76 -1.91
CA SER A 101 -16.30 26.53 -2.97
C SER A 101 -16.59 28.03 -2.84
N LYS A 102 -15.67 28.82 -3.41
CA LYS A 102 -15.90 30.15 -4.00
C LYS A 102 -16.04 31.35 -3.03
N SER A 103 -14.99 32.17 -2.99
CA SER A 103 -15.10 33.47 -3.67
C SER A 103 -13.76 33.86 -4.28
N SER A 104 -13.78 34.27 -5.55
CA SER A 104 -12.71 35.07 -6.14
C SER A 104 -13.00 36.53 -5.80
N GLU A 105 -11.96 37.31 -5.54
CA GLU A 105 -11.95 38.74 -5.88
C GLU A 105 -10.51 39.15 -6.24
N GLU A 106 -10.38 40.20 -7.06
CA GLU A 106 -9.21 40.47 -7.91
C GLU A 106 -8.03 41.18 -7.21
N PRO A 107 -6.84 41.22 -7.86
CA PRO A 107 -5.66 41.88 -7.31
C PRO A 107 -5.65 43.38 -7.61
N ALA A 108 -5.52 44.21 -6.58
CA ALA A 108 -5.24 45.64 -6.72
C ALA A 108 -4.25 46.11 -5.64
N GLY A 109 -3.15 46.75 -6.04
CA GLY A 109 -2.20 47.36 -5.09
C GLY A 109 -0.71 47.28 -5.45
N LEU A 110 -0.30 47.71 -6.65
CA LEU A 110 1.06 48.23 -6.78
C LEU A 110 1.16 49.55 -5.98
N SER A 111 2.16 49.70 -5.12
CA SER A 111 2.57 51.02 -4.60
C SER A 111 4.02 51.01 -4.09
N VAL A 112 4.89 51.62 -4.90
CA VAL A 112 6.30 51.99 -4.70
C VAL A 112 6.53 53.17 -5.67
N PRO A 113 7.36 54.23 -5.44
CA PRO A 113 8.19 54.63 -4.28
C PRO A 113 8.03 56.12 -3.81
N SER A 114 8.66 56.50 -2.68
CA SER A 114 9.27 57.83 -2.35
C SER A 114 9.90 57.79 -0.93
N ALA A 115 11.07 58.32 -0.53
CA ALA A 115 11.87 59.54 -0.85
C ALA A 115 11.73 60.65 0.25
N THR A 116 12.77 61.20 0.94
CA THR A 116 14.23 60.90 0.94
C THR A 116 14.89 60.91 2.37
N PRO A 117 15.67 61.91 2.95
CA PRO A 117 16.60 61.64 4.08
C PRO A 117 16.37 62.51 5.35
N PRO A 118 17.28 62.43 6.35
CA PRO A 118 18.31 63.48 6.48
C PRO A 118 19.76 62.98 6.51
#